data_AF-A0A6C0JLH0-F1
#
_entry.id   AF-A0A6C0JLH0-F1
#
_cell.length_a   1.000
_cell.length_b   1.000
_cell.length_c   1.000
_cell.angle_alpha   90.00
_cell.angle_beta   90.00
_cell.angle_gamma   90.00
#
_symmetry.space_group_name_H-M   'P 1'
#
loop_
_entity.id
_entity.type
_entity.pdbx_description
1 polymer ?
#
loop_
_entity_poly.entity_id
_entity_poly.type
_entity_poly.pdbx_seq_one_letter_code
_entity_poly.pdbx_strand_id
1 'polypeptide(L)'
;MRIKLCIQYKAEREDMCRKIIEILQLDSNNSFLLLELDADIDKQTRILDMKEEIRKIFACSEISSFKPNFECKRPYLNIIRGILRKQGYTFLSTDIDLKINDVVKRTIKYIVLRNITE
;
A
#
# COMPACT_ATOMS: atom_id res chain seq x y z
N MET A 1 -30.40 -1.37 11.07
CA MET A 1 -29.11 -0.67 11.23
C MET A 1 -28.12 -1.28 10.25
N ARG A 2 -27.48 -0.49 9.36
CA ARG A 2 -26.47 -1.01 8.43
C ARG A 2 -25.17 -1.28 9.19
N ILE A 3 -24.71 -2.53 9.22
CA ILE A 3 -23.43 -2.90 9.84
C ILE A 3 -22.30 -2.26 9.01
N LYS A 4 -21.32 -1.66 9.68
CA LYS A 4 -20.15 -1.08 9.00
C LYS A 4 -19.27 -2.21 8.46
N LEU A 5 -18.75 -2.06 7.24
CA LEU A 5 -17.86 -3.06 6.61
C LEU A 5 -16.65 -3.43 7.48
N CYS A 6 -16.10 -2.49 8.26
CA CYS A 6 -14.98 -2.75 9.15
C CYS A 6 -15.31 -3.73 10.29
N ILE A 7 -16.59 -3.85 10.67
CA ILE A 7 -17.07 -4.80 11.68
C ILE A 7 -17.35 -6.14 11.01
N GLN A 8 -17.99 -6.12 9.84
CA GLN A 8 -18.39 -7.34 9.13
C GLN A 8 -17.20 -8.15 8.58
N TYR A 9 -16.20 -7.48 8.01
CA TYR A 9 -15.08 -8.12 7.30
C TYR A 9 -13.76 -8.00 8.06
N LYS A 10 -13.80 -8.07 9.40
CA LYS A 10 -12.63 -7.81 10.24
C LYS A 10 -11.46 -8.73 9.86
N ALA A 11 -11.71 -10.04 9.70
CA ALA A 11 -10.67 -11.02 9.40
C ALA A 11 -10.11 -10.86 7.98
N GLU A 12 -10.99 -10.66 7.00
CA GLU A 12 -10.67 -10.51 5.58
C GLU A 12 -9.87 -9.23 5.33
N ARG A 13 -10.16 -8.16 6.07
CA ARG A 13 -9.40 -6.91 5.97
C ARG A 13 -7.98 -7.06 6.53
N GLU A 14 -7.79 -7.83 7.61
CA GLU A 14 -6.45 -8.15 8.09
C GLU A 14 -5.71 -9.10 7.15
N ASP A 15 -6.41 -10.06 6.55
CA ASP A 15 -5.85 -10.92 5.49
C ASP A 15 -5.38 -10.11 4.27
N MET A 16 -6.20 -9.16 3.85
CA MET A 16 -5.86 -8.24 2.76
C MET A 16 -4.60 -7.41 3.08
N CYS A 17 -4.43 -6.99 4.34
CA CYS A 17 -3.22 -6.29 4.77
C CYS A 17 -2.00 -7.22 4.73
N ARG A 18 -2.13 -8.46 5.21
CA ARG A 18 -1.03 -9.46 5.13
C ARG A 18 -0.60 -9.69 3.69
N LYS A 19 -1.54 -9.92 2.77
CA LYS A 19 -1.26 -10.08 1.34
C LYS A 19 -0.50 -8.89 0.75
N ILE A 20 -0.90 -7.67 1.09
CA ILE A 20 -0.20 -6.45 0.63
C ILE A 20 1.24 -6.42 1.18
N ILE A 21 1.43 -6.71 2.48
CA ILE A 21 2.75 -6.71 3.11
C ILE A 21 3.66 -7.82 2.53
N GLU A 22 3.10 -9.01 2.29
CA GLU A 22 3.79 -10.12 1.64
C GLU A 22 4.23 -9.77 0.21
N ILE A 23 3.41 -9.05 -0.57
CA ILE A 23 3.79 -8.55 -1.89
C ILE A 23 4.91 -7.51 -1.79
N LEU A 24 4.84 -6.61 -0.81
CA LEU A 24 5.88 -5.58 -0.62
C LEU A 24 7.24 -6.19 -0.28
N GLN A 25 7.26 -7.33 0.43
CA GLN A 25 8.49 -7.98 0.91
C GLN A 25 9.38 -6.99 1.67
N LEU A 26 8.84 -6.44 2.77
CA LEU A 26 9.54 -5.44 3.57
C LEU A 26 10.87 -5.98 4.10
N ASP A 27 11.87 -5.10 4.19
CA ASP A 27 13.17 -5.41 4.78
C ASP A 27 13.07 -5.60 6.31
N SER A 28 14.19 -5.91 6.95
CA SER A 28 14.28 -6.07 8.41
C SER A 28 13.87 -4.82 9.21
N ASN A 29 13.78 -3.66 8.57
CA ASN A 29 13.34 -2.41 9.17
C ASN A 29 11.87 -2.09 8.84
N ASN A 30 11.09 -3.08 8.38
CA ASN A 30 9.72 -2.91 7.90
C ASN A 30 9.60 -1.86 6.79
N SER A 31 10.58 -1.82 5.89
CA SER A 31 10.68 -0.76 4.90
C SER A 31 10.85 -1.29 3.48
N PHE A 32 10.53 -0.44 2.50
CA PHE A 32 10.74 -0.70 1.08
C PHE A 32 11.13 0.59 0.36
N LEU A 33 11.79 0.45 -0.79
CA LEU A 33 12.17 1.56 -1.64
C LEU A 33 11.13 1.77 -2.74
N LEU A 34 10.72 3.03 -2.94
CA LEU A 34 9.79 3.36 -4.01
C LEU A 34 10.38 3.05 -5.39
N LEU A 35 11.68 3.26 -5.59
CA LEU A 35 12.34 2.97 -6.87
C LEU A 35 12.25 1.49 -7.24
N GLU A 36 12.40 0.60 -6.26
CA GLU A 36 12.29 -0.85 -6.47
C GLU A 36 10.85 -1.25 -6.78
N LEU A 37 9.88 -0.69 -6.04
CA LEU A 37 8.46 -0.92 -6.32
C LEU A 37 8.05 -0.38 -7.69
N ASP A 38 8.55 0.80 -8.10
CA ASP A 38 8.30 1.41 -9.42
C ASP A 38 8.91 0.55 -10.56
N ALA A 39 9.94 -0.26 -10.29
CA ALA A 39 10.58 -1.15 -11.26
C ALA A 39 9.99 -2.57 -11.30
N ASP A 40 9.31 -3.01 -10.25
CA ASP A 40 8.76 -4.37 -10.12
C ASP A 40 7.31 -4.43 -10.65
N ILE A 41 7.18 -4.76 -11.94
CA ILE A 41 5.88 -4.84 -12.63
C ILE A 41 4.99 -5.95 -12.06
N ASP A 42 5.58 -7.04 -11.58
CA ASP A 42 4.82 -8.16 -11.02
C ASP A 42 4.15 -7.76 -9.70
N LYS A 43 4.89 -7.09 -8.80
CA LYS A 43 4.32 -6.53 -7.56
C LYS A 43 3.23 -5.50 -7.86
N GLN A 44 3.47 -4.59 -8.81
CA GLN A 44 2.49 -3.58 -9.21
C GLN A 44 1.19 -4.22 -9.71
N THR A 45 1.30 -5.22 -10.59
CA THR A 45 0.15 -5.90 -11.20
C THR A 45 -0.65 -6.64 -10.14
N ARG A 46 0.00 -7.40 -9.26
CA ARG A 46 -0.67 -8.11 -8.15
C ARG A 46 -1.47 -7.16 -7.25
N ILE A 47 -0.94 -5.99 -6.92
CA ILE A 47 -1.66 -4.99 -6.12
C ILE A 47 -2.87 -4.42 -6.87
N LEU A 48 -2.76 -4.21 -8.19
CA LEU A 48 -3.85 -3.67 -9.01
C LEU A 48 -4.98 -4.69 -9.21
N ASP A 49 -4.64 -5.96 -9.38
CA ASP A 49 -5.63 -7.04 -9.55
C ASP A 49 -6.48 -7.26 -8.30
N MET A 50 -5.95 -6.92 -7.12
CA MET A 50 -6.67 -6.99 -5.84
C MET A 50 -7.79 -5.95 -5.70
N LYS A 51 -7.94 -4.99 -6.64
CA LYS A 51 -8.93 -3.89 -6.53
C LYS A 51 -10.36 -4.39 -6.34
N GLU A 52 -10.76 -5.43 -7.05
CA GLU A 52 -12.14 -5.94 -6.97
C GLU A 52 -12.43 -6.61 -5.61
N GLU A 53 -11.45 -7.31 -5.03
CA GLU A 53 -11.58 -7.87 -3.68
C GLU A 53 -11.62 -6.76 -2.63
N ILE A 54 -10.73 -5.78 -2.76
CA ILE A 54 -10.65 -4.63 -1.86
C ILE A 54 -11.97 -3.85 -1.84
N ARG A 55 -12.61 -3.64 -2.99
CA ARG A 55 -13.92 -2.95 -3.09
C ARG A 55 -15.04 -3.61 -2.29
N LYS A 56 -14.98 -4.93 -2.11
CA LYS A 56 -16.00 -5.69 -1.35
C LYS A 56 -15.90 -5.45 0.16
N ILE A 57 -14.68 -5.24 0.68
CA ILE A 57 -14.42 -5.24 2.13
C ILE A 57 -13.92 -3.89 2.68
N PHE A 58 -13.54 -2.94 1.81
CA PHE A 58 -13.15 -1.58 2.17
C PHE A 58 -14.04 -0.52 1.53
N ALA A 59 -14.33 0.54 2.30
CA ALA A 59 -14.84 1.79 1.75
C ALA A 59 -13.70 2.52 1.01
N CYS A 60 -13.73 2.50 -0.33
CA CYS A 60 -12.63 2.95 -1.19
C CYS A 60 -12.83 4.32 -1.85
N SER A 61 -13.93 5.03 -1.55
CA SER A 61 -14.26 6.33 -2.16
C SER A 61 -13.19 7.41 -1.97
N GLU A 62 -12.43 7.33 -0.88
CA GLU A 62 -11.35 8.25 -0.53
C GLU A 62 -10.00 7.86 -1.16
N ILE A 63 -9.90 6.67 -1.76
CA ILE A 63 -8.66 6.17 -2.36
C ILE A 63 -8.72 6.48 -3.87
N SER A 64 -7.88 7.41 -4.31
CA SER A 64 -7.91 7.95 -5.67
C SER A 64 -7.89 6.89 -6.77
N SER A 65 -7.14 5.80 -6.60
CA SER A 65 -7.09 4.70 -7.59
C SER A 65 -8.40 3.94 -7.80
N PHE A 66 -9.39 4.15 -6.93
CA PHE A 66 -10.72 3.56 -7.06
C PHE A 66 -11.75 4.53 -7.65
N LYS A 67 -11.42 5.82 -7.78
CA LYS A 67 -12.32 6.81 -8.34
C LYS A 67 -12.43 6.64 -9.86
N PRO A 68 -13.65 6.63 -10.42
CA PRO A 68 -13.83 6.65 -11.86
C PRO A 68 -13.28 7.96 -12.43
N ASN A 69 -12.72 7.92 -13.64
CA ASN A 69 -12.22 9.10 -14.37
C ASN A 69 -11.15 9.93 -13.63
N PHE A 70 -10.39 9.31 -12.72
CA PHE A 70 -9.26 9.96 -12.06
C PHE A 70 -7.95 9.27 -12.42
N GLU A 71 -7.03 10.02 -13.01
CA GLU A 71 -5.70 9.51 -13.33
C GLU A 71 -4.79 9.57 -12.08
N CYS A 72 -4.36 8.40 -11.61
CA CYS A 72 -3.48 8.27 -10.46
C CYS A 72 -2.08 7.86 -10.92
N LYS A 73 -1.08 8.73 -10.76
CA LYS A 73 0.31 8.52 -11.22
C LYS A 73 0.95 7.21 -10.73
N ARG A 74 0.61 6.75 -9.52
CA ARG A 74 1.11 5.49 -8.94
C ARG A 74 -0.04 4.76 -8.27
N PRO A 75 -0.88 4.05 -9.05
CA PRO A 75 -2.13 3.51 -8.52
C PRO A 75 -1.88 2.41 -7.48
N TYR A 76 -0.86 1.56 -7.70
CA TYR A 76 -0.43 0.55 -6.72
C TYR A 76 -0.05 1.17 -5.37
N LEU A 77 0.79 2.20 -5.36
CA LEU A 77 1.24 2.86 -4.12
C LEU A 77 0.08 3.55 -3.40
N ASN A 78 -0.84 4.17 -4.16
CA ASN A 78 -2.02 4.81 -3.59
C ASN A 78 -2.96 3.77 -2.94
N ILE A 79 -3.14 2.59 -3.55
CA ILE A 79 -3.88 1.46 -2.97
C ILE A 79 -3.20 0.98 -1.69
N ILE A 80 -1.91 0.64 -1.74
CA ILE A 80 -1.12 0.16 -0.60
C ILE A 80 -1.29 1.09 0.61
N ARG A 81 -1.02 2.39 0.42
CA ARG A 81 -1.12 3.39 1.50
C ARG A 81 -2.56 3.57 1.97
N GLY A 82 -3.53 3.60 1.05
CA GLY A 82 -4.94 3.81 1.37
C GLY A 82 -5.53 2.66 2.22
N ILE A 83 -5.22 1.42 1.85
CA ILE A 83 -5.73 0.23 2.53
C ILE A 83 -5.05 0.02 3.88
N LEU A 84 -3.73 0.07 3.92
CA LEU A 84 -2.99 -0.12 5.17
C LEU A 84 -3.35 0.99 6.19
N ARG A 85 -3.49 2.26 5.78
CA ARG A 85 -3.95 3.33 6.71
C ARG A 85 -5.34 3.08 7.28
N LYS A 86 -6.26 2.51 6.49
CA LYS A 86 -7.60 2.14 6.97
C LYS A 86 -7.60 1.00 8.00
N GLN A 87 -6.46 0.31 8.18
CA GLN A 87 -6.23 -0.67 9.24
C GLN A 87 -5.15 -0.20 10.22
N GLY A 88 -4.96 1.12 10.39
CA GLY A 88 -4.07 1.63 11.45
C GLY A 88 -2.58 1.47 11.17
N TYR A 89 -2.17 1.30 9.90
CA TYR A 89 -0.76 1.45 9.55
C TYR A 89 -0.40 2.90 9.24
N THR A 90 0.81 3.30 9.66
CA THR A 90 1.43 4.58 9.37
C THR A 90 2.63 4.39 8.45
N PHE A 91 2.92 5.39 7.62
CA PHE A 91 4.06 5.39 6.71
C PHE A 91 4.94 6.57 7.07
N LEU A 92 6.19 6.30 7.46
CA LEU A 92 7.24 7.31 7.48
C LEU A 92 7.94 7.29 6.12
N SER A 93 8.28 8.46 5.60
CA SER A 93 8.93 8.60 4.30
C SER A 93 10.16 9.46 4.41
N THR A 94 11.27 8.98 3.86
CA THR A 94 12.54 9.70 3.84
C THR A 94 13.07 9.68 2.41
N ASP A 95 13.41 10.85 1.87
CA ASP A 95 14.15 10.92 0.62
C ASP A 95 15.58 10.42 0.83
N ILE A 96 16.04 9.54 -0.06
CA ILE A 96 17.40 9.03 -0.04
C ILE A 96 18.00 9.08 -1.44
N ASP A 97 19.31 9.24 -1.50
CA ASP A 97 20.08 9.17 -2.72
C ASP A 97 20.78 7.80 -2.81
N LEU A 98 20.53 7.08 -3.89
CA LEU A 98 21.14 5.78 -4.17
C LEU A 98 22.12 5.93 -5.31
N LYS A 99 23.36 5.47 -5.11
CA LYS A 99 24.35 5.39 -6.18
C LYS A 99 24.17 4.06 -6.92
N ILE A 100 23.65 4.11 -8.14
CA ILE A 100 23.42 2.93 -9.00
C ILE A 100 24.19 3.14 -10.29
N ASN A 101 25.17 2.27 -10.59
CA ASN A 101 26.01 2.35 -11.79
C ASN A 101 26.63 3.75 -11.99
N ASP A 102 27.22 4.30 -10.93
CA ASP A 102 27.79 5.66 -10.87
C ASP A 102 26.84 6.84 -11.09
N VAL A 103 25.55 6.58 -11.26
CA VAL A 103 24.50 7.60 -11.30
C VAL A 103 23.80 7.68 -9.95
N VAL A 104 23.69 8.90 -9.40
CA VAL A 104 22.89 9.14 -8.20
C VAL A 104 21.42 9.25 -8.59
N LYS A 105 20.59 8.37 -8.04
CA LYS A 105 19.14 8.39 -8.18
C LYS A 105 18.49 8.70 -6.84
N ARG A 106 17.69 9.75 -6.80
CA ARG A 106 16.86 10.07 -5.64
C ARG A 106 15.61 9.19 -5.61
N THR A 107 15.29 8.63 -4.46
CA THR A 107 14.07 7.85 -4.22
C THR A 107 13.53 8.09 -2.82
N ILE A 108 12.38 7.52 -2.51
CA ILE A 108 11.78 7.56 -1.18
C ILE A 108 11.89 6.17 -0.55
N LYS A 109 12.44 6.12 0.66
CA LYS A 109 12.32 4.97 1.55
C LYS A 109 11.06 5.12 2.38
N TYR A 110 10.17 4.12 2.32
CA TYR A 110 8.98 4.06 3.14
C TYR A 110 9.18 3.06 4.27
N ILE A 111 8.97 3.49 5.52
CA ILE A 111 8.92 2.61 6.70
C ILE A 111 7.45 2.44 7.07
N VAL A 112 7.00 1.19 7.17
CA VAL A 112 5.61 0.82 7.45
C VAL A 112 5.50 0.38 8.92
N LEU A 113 4.69 1.09 9.69
CA LEU A 113 4.49 0.84 11.11
C LEU A 113 3.02 0.50 11.38
N ARG A 114 2.73 -0.53 12.16
CA ARG A 114 1.36 -0.77 12.67
C ARG A 114 1.20 0.01 13.96
N ASN A 115 0.20 0.88 14.02
CA ASN A 115 -0.16 1.54 15.27
C ASN A 115 -0.74 0.45 16.19
N ILE A 116 -0.05 0.17 17.29
CA ILE A 116 -0.61 -0.63 18.37
C ILE A 116 -1.48 0.33 19.16
N THR A 117 -2.78 0.34 18.90
CA THR A 117 -3.74 0.92 19.84
C THR A 117 -3.97 -0.12 20.92
N GLU A 118 -3.45 0.16 22.12
CA GLU A 118 -3.85 -0.49 23.38
C GLU A 118 -5.37 -0.37 23.62
#